data_AF-A0A968HLG3-F1
#
_entry.id   AF-A0A968HLG3-F1
#
_cell.length_a   1.000
_cell.length_b   1.000
_cell.length_c   1.000
_cell.angle_alpha   90.00
_cell.angle_beta   90.00
_cell.angle_gamma   90.00
#
_symmetry.space_group_name_H-M   'P 1'
#
loop_
_entity.id
_entity.type
_entity.pdbx_description
1 polymer ?
#
loop_
_entity_poly.entity_id
_entity_poly.type
_entity_poly.pdbx_seq_one_letter_code
_entity_poly.pdbx_strand_id
1 'polypeptide(L)'
;MRAKSSSSPSSSSSFIRPDFGIPARKYFADHGEHARVLLLDDLEWHYKDDRQAVFDRYCQVFDTLLTAEQRHRAAVFFFVMMLEAYYFADPETLCAVLQLDKIPEHLRDIDVETAIRHPKNELKGVMRARGRSFDEKADGLRVIEQLVVERALAHPERCASLRTLFRWCADALDLPADVRSRLLDGALCPVTGSQLRNYTVSD
;
A
#
# COMPACT_ATOMS: atom_id res chain seq x y z
N MET A 1 -23.55 46.45 -2.43
CA MET A 1 -23.68 45.51 -1.29
C MET A 1 -24.61 44.35 -1.66
N ARG A 2 -24.04 43.19 -1.98
CA ARG A 2 -24.74 41.89 -1.91
C ARG A 2 -23.70 40.87 -1.48
N ALA A 3 -23.75 40.52 -0.21
CA ALA A 3 -22.96 39.44 0.36
C ALA A 3 -23.37 38.14 -0.33
N LYS A 4 -22.41 37.47 -0.99
CA LYS A 4 -22.58 36.07 -1.38
C LYS A 4 -22.36 35.25 -0.10
N SER A 5 -23.47 34.74 0.41
CA SER A 5 -23.54 33.77 1.49
C SER A 5 -22.65 32.56 1.19
N SER A 6 -21.86 32.23 2.19
CA SER A 6 -21.13 30.99 2.39
C SER A 6 -21.88 29.77 1.89
N SER A 7 -21.30 29.09 0.89
CA SER A 7 -21.59 27.69 0.60
C SER A 7 -20.94 26.84 1.68
N SER A 8 -21.76 26.21 2.52
CA SER A 8 -21.36 25.18 3.47
C SER A 8 -20.55 24.07 2.79
N PRO A 9 -19.56 23.48 3.47
CA PRO A 9 -18.82 22.33 2.93
C PRO A 9 -19.81 21.18 2.73
N SER A 10 -19.89 20.71 1.49
CA SER A 10 -20.62 19.50 1.12
C SER A 10 -20.12 18.34 1.95
N SER A 11 -21.02 17.74 2.73
CA SER A 11 -20.83 16.48 3.43
C SER A 11 -20.51 15.38 2.41
N SER A 12 -19.23 15.15 2.17
CA SER A 12 -18.72 14.03 1.40
C SER A 12 -18.89 12.75 2.22
N SER A 13 -19.99 12.06 1.96
CA SER A 13 -20.08 10.59 1.80
C SER A 13 -19.07 9.77 2.61
N SER A 14 -19.54 9.02 3.61
CA SER A 14 -18.76 8.00 4.32
C SER A 14 -18.29 6.91 3.35
N PHE A 15 -17.08 7.05 2.80
CA PHE A 15 -16.50 6.14 1.81
C PHE A 15 -16.19 4.75 2.36
N ILE A 16 -15.97 4.63 3.67
CA ILE A 16 -15.63 3.37 4.32
C ILE A 16 -16.86 2.86 5.06
N ARG A 17 -17.40 1.72 4.63
CA ARG A 17 -18.56 1.10 5.28
C ARG A 17 -18.15 0.50 6.61
N PRO A 18 -18.90 0.70 7.71
CA PRO A 18 -18.51 0.18 9.03
C PRO A 18 -18.35 -1.36 9.11
N ASP A 19 -18.88 -2.10 8.13
CA ASP A 19 -18.88 -3.56 8.09
C ASP A 19 -17.55 -4.18 7.66
N PHE A 20 -16.59 -3.40 7.12
CA PHE A 20 -15.31 -3.96 6.65
C PHE A 20 -14.49 -4.63 7.78
N GLY A 21 -14.70 -4.26 9.05
CA GLY A 21 -14.00 -4.88 10.17
C GLY A 21 -14.64 -6.18 10.66
N ILE A 22 -15.83 -6.54 10.17
CA ILE A 22 -16.51 -7.80 10.54
C ILE A 22 -15.70 -9.03 10.12
N PRO A 23 -15.16 -9.12 8.88
CA PRO A 23 -14.24 -10.19 8.49
C PRO A 23 -13.04 -10.35 9.43
N ALA A 24 -12.42 -9.24 9.84
CA ALA A 24 -11.28 -9.27 10.77
C ALA A 24 -11.67 -9.88 12.12
N ARG A 25 -12.77 -9.40 12.72
CA ARG A 25 -13.29 -9.94 13.99
C ARG A 25 -13.63 -11.42 13.89
N LYS A 26 -14.27 -11.85 12.80
CA LYS A 26 -14.58 -13.26 12.55
C LYS A 26 -13.30 -14.09 12.45
N TYR A 27 -12.30 -13.61 11.70
CA TYR A 27 -11.03 -14.31 11.56
C TYR A 27 -10.34 -14.54 12.91
N PHE A 28 -10.32 -13.53 13.80
CA PHE A 28 -9.82 -13.70 15.16
C PHE A 28 -10.61 -14.70 15.99
N ALA A 29 -11.95 -14.70 15.89
CA ALA A 29 -12.78 -15.67 16.59
C ALA A 29 -12.50 -17.12 16.13
N ASP A 30 -12.25 -17.30 14.84
CA ASP A 30 -12.04 -18.61 14.23
C ASP A 30 -10.60 -19.14 14.46
N HIS A 31 -9.59 -18.26 14.63
CA HIS A 31 -8.16 -18.63 14.63
C HIS A 31 -7.38 -18.24 15.91
N GLY A 32 -8.01 -17.55 16.86
CA GLY A 32 -7.45 -17.32 18.19
C GLY A 32 -6.22 -16.40 18.25
N GLU A 33 -5.28 -16.72 19.13
CA GLU A 33 -4.16 -15.85 19.55
C GLU A 33 -3.06 -15.69 18.49
N HIS A 34 -2.90 -16.68 17.61
CA HIS A 34 -1.91 -16.63 16.52
C HIS A 34 -2.41 -15.87 15.30
N ALA A 35 -3.72 -15.61 15.22
CA ALA A 35 -4.29 -14.85 14.12
C ALA A 35 -3.65 -13.46 14.01
N ARG A 36 -3.41 -13.05 12.77
CA ARG A 36 -2.98 -11.71 12.37
C ARG A 36 -3.88 -11.26 11.23
N VAL A 37 -4.25 -9.99 11.23
CA VAL A 37 -5.10 -9.41 10.19
C VAL A 37 -4.38 -8.26 9.54
N LEU A 38 -4.43 -8.24 8.21
CA LEU A 38 -3.87 -7.17 7.41
C LEU A 38 -4.95 -6.65 6.47
N LEU A 39 -5.25 -5.37 6.58
CA LEU A 39 -6.12 -4.66 5.65
C LEU A 39 -5.25 -3.89 4.66
N LEU A 40 -5.39 -4.22 3.38
CA LEU A 40 -4.79 -3.49 2.27
C LEU A 40 -5.88 -2.71 1.57
N ASP A 41 -5.70 -1.39 1.49
CA ASP A 41 -6.52 -0.54 0.64
C ASP A 41 -5.68 0.02 -0.52
N ASP A 42 -6.30 0.07 -1.69
CA ASP A 42 -5.72 0.64 -2.89
C ASP A 42 -6.07 2.13 -2.92
N LEU A 43 -5.06 2.97 -2.63
CA LEU A 43 -5.27 4.39 -2.39
C LEU A 43 -5.00 5.18 -3.66
N GLU A 44 -6.09 5.55 -4.34
CA GLU A 44 -6.06 6.40 -5.52
C GLU A 44 -5.54 7.82 -5.23
N TRP A 45 -5.01 8.49 -6.27
CA TRP A 45 -4.38 9.81 -6.18
C TRP A 45 -5.24 10.88 -5.48
N HIS A 46 -6.56 10.87 -5.69
CA HIS A 46 -7.42 11.91 -5.13
C HIS A 46 -7.53 11.84 -3.60
N TYR A 47 -7.07 10.75 -2.98
CA TYR A 47 -6.98 10.64 -1.53
C TYR A 47 -5.61 11.05 -0.96
N LYS A 48 -4.66 11.51 -1.80
CA LYS A 48 -3.28 11.85 -1.37
C LYS A 48 -3.21 12.86 -0.23
N ASP A 49 -4.14 13.81 -0.18
CA ASP A 49 -4.17 14.84 0.87
C ASP A 49 -4.98 14.38 2.10
N ASP A 50 -5.87 13.38 1.93
CA ASP A 50 -6.75 12.85 2.95
C ASP A 50 -6.28 11.51 3.54
N ARG A 51 -5.09 11.03 3.19
CA ARG A 51 -4.59 9.68 3.57
C ARG A 51 -4.65 9.43 5.06
N GLN A 52 -4.34 10.45 5.88
CA GLN A 52 -4.44 10.36 7.33
C GLN A 52 -5.90 10.18 7.77
N ALA A 53 -6.83 10.97 7.24
CA ALA A 53 -8.25 10.85 7.57
C ALA A 53 -8.88 9.53 7.08
N VAL A 54 -8.39 8.98 5.96
CA VAL A 54 -8.75 7.62 5.50
C VAL A 54 -8.25 6.58 6.50
N PHE A 55 -6.98 6.67 6.89
CA PHE A 55 -6.36 5.77 7.87
C PHE A 55 -7.04 5.80 9.24
N ASP A 56 -7.32 6.99 9.77
CA ASP A 56 -7.97 7.16 11.07
C ASP A 56 -9.36 6.53 11.09
N ARG A 57 -10.09 6.60 9.97
CA ARG A 57 -11.39 5.93 9.82
C ARG A 57 -11.26 4.41 9.85
N TYR A 58 -10.24 3.85 9.20
CA TYR A 58 -9.98 2.42 9.28
C TYR A 58 -9.67 2.00 10.73
N CYS A 59 -8.80 2.75 11.40
CA CYS A 59 -8.44 2.51 12.80
C CYS A 59 -9.66 2.59 13.72
N GLN A 60 -10.51 3.60 13.55
CA GLN A 60 -11.72 3.78 14.37
C GLN A 60 -12.68 2.57 14.30
N VAL A 61 -12.82 1.96 13.12
CA VAL A 61 -13.65 0.76 12.99
C VAL A 61 -13.00 -0.45 13.67
N PHE A 62 -11.69 -0.61 13.57
CA PHE A 62 -10.97 -1.64 14.35
C PHE A 62 -11.09 -1.38 15.86
N ASP A 63 -11.01 -0.12 16.31
CA ASP A 63 -11.24 0.29 17.70
C ASP A 63 -12.63 -0.06 18.22
N THR A 64 -13.62 -0.03 17.33
CA THR A 64 -15.01 -0.34 17.68
C THR A 64 -15.27 -1.85 17.72
N LEU A 65 -14.60 -2.62 16.86
CA LEU A 65 -14.95 -4.03 16.60
C LEU A 65 -14.01 -5.04 17.25
N LEU A 66 -12.78 -4.65 17.56
CA LEU A 66 -11.72 -5.55 18.04
C LEU A 66 -11.35 -5.25 19.50
N THR A 67 -10.94 -6.28 20.24
CA THR A 67 -10.38 -6.10 21.58
C THR A 67 -9.02 -5.40 21.52
N ALA A 68 -8.54 -4.86 22.64
CA ALA A 68 -7.20 -4.26 22.71
C ALA A 68 -6.11 -5.21 22.19
N GLU A 69 -6.14 -6.47 22.61
CA GLU A 69 -5.19 -7.49 22.17
C GLU A 69 -5.29 -7.81 20.66
N GLN A 70 -6.51 -7.88 20.11
CA GLN A 70 -6.71 -8.10 18.68
C GLN A 70 -6.23 -6.92 17.84
N ARG A 71 -6.36 -5.68 18.34
CA ARG A 71 -5.85 -4.48 17.65
C ARG A 71 -4.33 -4.48 17.55
N HIS A 72 -3.63 -5.02 18.55
CA HIS A 72 -2.19 -5.26 18.47
C HIS A 72 -1.80 -6.34 17.45
N ARG A 73 -2.77 -6.98 16.79
CA ARG A 73 -2.57 -8.05 15.80
C ARG A 73 -3.24 -7.75 14.47
N ALA A 74 -3.84 -6.57 14.33
CA ALA A 74 -4.49 -6.07 13.14
C ALA A 74 -3.81 -4.79 12.67
N ALA A 75 -3.60 -4.63 11.36
CA ALA A 75 -2.99 -3.42 10.82
C ALA A 75 -3.57 -3.04 9.47
N VAL A 76 -3.46 -1.75 9.15
CA VAL A 76 -3.96 -1.13 7.92
C VAL A 76 -2.78 -0.58 7.13
N PHE A 77 -2.68 -0.93 5.85
CA PHE A 77 -1.69 -0.40 4.93
C PHE A 77 -2.32 0.01 3.61
N PHE A 78 -1.59 0.83 2.86
CA PHE A 78 -2.03 1.36 1.58
C PHE A 78 -1.06 0.99 0.48
N PHE A 79 -1.60 0.58 -0.67
CA PHE A 79 -0.89 0.72 -1.93
C PHE A 79 -1.15 2.13 -2.45
N VAL A 80 -0.29 3.07 -2.02
CA VAL A 80 -0.35 4.46 -2.49
C VAL A 80 -0.14 4.47 -4.00
N MET A 81 -1.08 5.06 -4.74
CA MET A 81 -1.10 5.07 -6.20
C MET A 81 -1.41 3.74 -6.85
N MET A 82 -2.12 2.84 -6.18
CA MET A 82 -2.44 1.51 -6.66
C MET A 82 -1.27 0.55 -6.68
N LEU A 83 -1.61 -0.74 -6.67
CA LEU A 83 -0.62 -1.81 -6.70
C LEU A 83 0.27 -1.71 -7.95
N GLU A 84 -0.29 -1.27 -9.08
CA GLU A 84 0.43 -1.11 -10.34
C GLU A 84 1.55 -0.07 -10.29
N ALA A 85 1.50 0.91 -9.38
CA ALA A 85 2.62 1.84 -9.20
C ALA A 85 3.91 1.08 -8.82
N TYR A 86 3.79 0.08 -7.94
CA TYR A 86 4.93 -0.70 -7.46
C TYR A 86 5.53 -1.63 -8.52
N TYR A 87 4.84 -1.87 -9.64
CA TYR A 87 5.46 -2.58 -10.76
C TYR A 87 6.65 -1.81 -11.31
N PHE A 88 6.61 -0.47 -11.27
CA PHE A 88 7.69 0.40 -11.72
C PHE A 88 8.85 0.47 -10.72
N ALA A 89 8.68 -0.04 -9.49
CA ALA A 89 9.75 -0.09 -8.51
C ALA A 89 10.78 -1.19 -8.81
N ASP A 90 10.41 -2.20 -9.59
CA ASP A 90 11.33 -3.20 -10.15
C ASP A 90 11.24 -3.18 -11.70
N PRO A 91 11.89 -2.20 -12.35
CA PRO A 91 11.79 -2.02 -13.79
C PRO A 91 12.38 -3.19 -14.58
N GLU A 92 13.33 -3.94 -13.99
CA GLU A 92 13.93 -5.12 -14.60
C GLU A 92 12.90 -6.24 -14.76
N THR A 93 12.21 -6.59 -13.67
CA THR A 93 11.13 -7.59 -13.70
C THR A 93 10.02 -7.14 -14.63
N LEU A 94 9.58 -5.88 -14.52
CA LEU A 94 8.51 -5.36 -15.34
C LEU A 94 8.84 -5.49 -16.84
N CYS A 95 10.08 -5.14 -17.22
CA CYS A 95 10.54 -5.29 -18.60
C CYS A 95 10.58 -6.76 -19.04
N ALA A 96 11.13 -7.64 -18.21
CA ALA A 96 11.23 -9.07 -18.53
C ALA A 96 9.83 -9.70 -18.74
N VAL A 97 8.89 -9.45 -17.84
CA VAL A 97 7.54 -10.04 -17.87
C VAL A 97 6.74 -9.52 -19.06
N LEU A 98 6.77 -8.20 -19.30
CA LEU A 98 6.01 -7.56 -20.36
C LEU A 98 6.72 -7.62 -21.72
N GLN A 99 7.94 -8.16 -21.78
CA GLN A 99 8.78 -8.21 -22.97
C GLN A 99 9.05 -6.79 -23.51
N LEU A 100 9.42 -5.91 -22.59
CA LEU A 100 9.89 -4.55 -22.88
C LEU A 100 11.42 -4.54 -22.91
N ASP A 101 12.01 -3.78 -23.82
CA ASP A 101 13.47 -3.61 -23.85
C ASP A 101 13.89 -2.63 -22.76
N LYS A 102 13.04 -1.62 -22.51
CA LYS A 102 13.17 -0.65 -21.43
C LYS A 102 11.83 0.03 -21.15
N ILE A 103 11.63 0.48 -19.92
CA ILE A 103 10.60 1.46 -19.58
C ILE A 103 11.04 2.87 -20.00
N PRO A 104 10.08 3.79 -20.25
CA PRO A 104 10.39 5.20 -20.45
C PRO A 104 11.23 5.78 -19.31
N GLU A 105 12.19 6.65 -19.65
CA GLU A 105 13.13 7.21 -18.68
C GLU A 105 12.45 8.00 -17.57
N HIS A 106 11.36 8.70 -17.87
CA HIS A 106 10.58 9.43 -16.87
C HIS A 106 9.84 8.54 -15.86
N LEU A 107 9.71 7.23 -16.14
CA LEU A 107 9.16 6.22 -15.23
C LEU A 107 10.25 5.40 -14.56
N ARG A 108 11.51 5.58 -14.98
CA ARG A 108 12.67 4.88 -14.43
C ARG A 108 13.22 5.71 -13.27
N ASP A 109 13.62 5.03 -12.21
CA ASP A 109 14.33 5.63 -11.08
C ASP A 109 13.57 6.75 -10.36
N ILE A 110 12.24 6.66 -10.28
CA ILE A 110 11.36 7.60 -9.56
C ILE A 110 10.73 6.96 -8.33
N ASP A 111 10.27 7.80 -7.39
CA ASP A 111 9.40 7.33 -6.32
C ASP A 111 7.97 7.13 -6.84
N VAL A 112 7.58 5.86 -6.97
CA VAL A 112 6.31 5.45 -7.58
C VAL A 112 5.08 5.96 -6.82
N GLU A 113 5.21 6.18 -5.51
CA GLU A 113 4.13 6.65 -4.64
C GLU A 113 3.82 8.14 -4.83
N THR A 114 4.73 8.90 -5.45
CA THR A 114 4.60 10.35 -5.59
C THR A 114 4.64 10.84 -7.04
N ALA A 115 5.34 10.14 -7.92
CA ALA A 115 5.59 10.58 -9.29
C ALA A 115 4.60 10.03 -10.33
N ILE A 116 4.00 8.84 -10.11
CA ILE A 116 3.17 8.19 -11.12
C ILE A 116 1.68 8.39 -10.81
N ARG A 117 1.05 9.43 -11.37
CA ARG A 117 -0.36 9.75 -11.08
C ARG A 117 -1.36 8.67 -11.51
N HIS A 118 -1.09 8.03 -12.64
CA HIS A 118 -2.01 7.08 -13.28
C HIS A 118 -1.24 5.85 -13.80
N PRO A 119 -0.68 5.00 -12.92
CA PRO A 119 0.27 3.96 -13.33
C PRO A 119 -0.30 2.96 -14.33
N LYS A 120 -1.59 2.63 -14.19
CA LYS A 120 -2.32 1.81 -15.15
C LYS A 120 -2.39 2.44 -16.55
N ASN A 121 -2.57 3.76 -16.63
CA ASN A 121 -2.56 4.45 -17.92
C ASN A 121 -1.16 4.50 -18.51
N GLU A 122 -0.13 4.66 -17.66
CA GLU A 122 1.28 4.58 -18.09
C GLU A 122 1.61 3.21 -18.67
N LEU A 123 1.27 2.11 -17.98
CA LEU A 123 1.44 0.74 -18.48
C LEU A 123 0.75 0.53 -19.82
N LYS A 124 -0.52 0.97 -19.94
CA LYS A 124 -1.27 0.90 -21.20
C LYS A 124 -0.62 1.75 -22.30
N GLY A 125 -0.02 2.89 -21.96
CA GLY A 125 0.73 3.72 -22.89
C GLY A 125 1.97 3.00 -23.43
N VAL A 126 2.78 2.46 -22.52
CA VAL A 126 4.00 1.70 -22.83
C VAL A 126 3.70 0.49 -23.72
N MET A 127 2.67 -0.29 -23.38
CA MET A 127 2.28 -1.48 -24.16
C MET A 127 1.74 -1.11 -25.54
N ARG A 128 0.89 -0.07 -25.63
CA ARG A 128 0.33 0.38 -26.92
C ARG A 128 1.41 0.87 -27.89
N ALA A 129 2.46 1.52 -27.39
CA ALA A 129 3.60 1.92 -28.20
C ALA A 129 4.32 0.73 -28.87
N ARG A 130 4.12 -0.49 -28.36
CA ARG A 130 4.60 -1.76 -28.95
C ARG A 130 3.52 -2.54 -29.71
N GLY A 131 2.37 -1.93 -29.98
CA GLY A 131 1.26 -2.60 -30.66
C GLY A 131 0.58 -3.70 -29.84
N ARG A 132 0.72 -3.67 -28.51
CA ARG A 132 0.08 -4.64 -27.59
C ARG A 132 -0.85 -3.93 -26.61
N SER A 133 -1.87 -4.63 -26.13
CA SER A 133 -2.68 -4.20 -24.98
C SER A 133 -2.08 -4.76 -23.69
N PHE A 134 -2.25 -4.04 -22.58
CA PHE A 134 -1.99 -4.55 -21.24
C PHE A 134 -3.24 -5.23 -20.70
N ASP A 135 -3.17 -6.52 -20.39
CA ASP A 135 -4.24 -7.25 -19.68
C ASP A 135 -3.96 -7.17 -18.18
N GLU A 136 -4.73 -6.36 -17.46
CA GLU A 136 -4.52 -6.09 -16.04
C GLU A 136 -4.53 -7.36 -15.17
N LYS A 137 -5.35 -8.36 -15.54
CA LYS A 137 -5.44 -9.58 -14.77
C LYS A 137 -4.30 -10.52 -15.12
N ALA A 138 -4.13 -10.81 -16.40
CA ALA A 138 -3.16 -11.80 -16.85
C ALA A 138 -1.73 -11.27 -16.74
N ASP A 139 -1.46 -10.06 -17.23
CA ASP A 139 -0.12 -9.47 -17.15
C ASP A 139 0.20 -8.99 -15.74
N GLY A 140 -0.77 -8.40 -15.03
CA GLY A 140 -0.58 -7.96 -13.64
C GLY A 140 -0.21 -9.12 -12.71
N LEU A 141 -0.91 -10.25 -12.81
CA LEU A 141 -0.57 -11.46 -12.04
C LEU A 141 0.86 -11.92 -12.33
N ARG A 142 1.24 -12.00 -13.60
CA ARG A 142 2.59 -12.42 -14.01
C ARG A 142 3.69 -11.48 -13.49
N VAL A 143 3.41 -10.18 -13.40
CA VAL A 143 4.35 -9.20 -12.83
C VAL A 143 4.48 -9.44 -11.34
N ILE A 144 3.37 -9.57 -10.61
CA ILE A 144 3.37 -9.81 -9.16
C ILE A 144 4.11 -11.10 -8.81
N GLU A 145 3.88 -12.19 -9.55
CA GLU A 145 4.52 -13.50 -9.33
C GLU A 145 6.04 -13.47 -9.49
N GLN A 146 6.58 -12.50 -10.24
CA GLN A 146 8.01 -12.39 -10.52
C GLN A 146 8.65 -11.16 -9.85
N LEU A 147 7.86 -10.31 -9.19
CA LEU A 147 8.34 -9.09 -8.55
C LEU A 147 9.32 -9.45 -7.44
N VAL A 148 10.53 -8.89 -7.50
CA VAL A 148 11.54 -9.09 -6.45
C VAL A 148 11.44 -7.93 -5.48
N VAL A 149 10.88 -8.19 -4.30
CA VAL A 149 10.61 -7.17 -3.27
C VAL A 149 11.89 -6.44 -2.86
N GLU A 150 13.00 -7.15 -2.73
CA GLU A 150 14.32 -6.59 -2.42
C GLU A 150 14.72 -5.52 -3.43
N ARG A 151 14.48 -5.75 -4.73
CA ARG A 151 14.76 -4.75 -5.77
C ARG A 151 13.78 -3.59 -5.70
N ALA A 152 12.49 -3.88 -5.53
CA ALA A 152 11.47 -2.85 -5.38
C ALA A 152 11.73 -1.90 -4.19
N LEU A 153 12.36 -2.41 -3.12
CA LEU A 153 12.68 -1.66 -1.91
C LEU A 153 14.14 -1.18 -1.83
N ALA A 154 14.96 -1.45 -2.84
CA ALA A 154 16.41 -1.17 -2.84
C ALA A 154 16.76 0.31 -2.66
N HIS A 155 15.84 1.21 -3.02
CA HIS A 155 16.00 2.65 -2.83
C HIS A 155 15.35 3.08 -1.51
N PRO A 156 16.14 3.42 -0.47
CA PRO A 156 15.62 3.65 0.88
C PRO A 156 14.65 4.83 0.96
N GLU A 157 14.73 5.80 0.06
CA GLU A 157 13.87 6.97 0.02
C GLU A 157 12.52 6.76 -0.70
N ARG A 158 12.29 5.59 -1.30
CA ARG A 158 11.12 5.27 -2.16
C ARG A 158 10.29 4.14 -1.58
N CYS A 159 9.06 3.96 -2.07
CA CYS A 159 8.20 2.84 -1.69
C CYS A 159 7.96 2.76 -0.16
N ALA A 160 7.83 3.91 0.50
CA ALA A 160 7.73 4.00 1.96
C ALA A 160 6.51 3.22 2.52
N SER A 161 5.39 3.21 1.79
CA SER A 161 4.17 2.48 2.16
C SER A 161 4.37 0.98 2.05
N LEU A 162 4.99 0.50 0.96
CA LEU A 162 5.35 -0.91 0.80
C LEU A 162 6.37 -1.36 1.86
N ARG A 163 7.41 -0.57 2.11
CA ARG A 163 8.42 -0.88 3.15
C ARG A 163 7.78 -0.99 4.52
N THR A 164 6.84 -0.11 4.84
CA THR A 164 6.12 -0.11 6.12
C THR A 164 5.24 -1.34 6.30
N LEU A 165 4.56 -1.76 5.23
CA LEU A 165 3.83 -3.03 5.19
C LEU A 165 4.76 -4.22 5.44
N PHE A 166 5.85 -4.33 4.69
CA PHE A 166 6.80 -5.43 4.85
C PHE A 166 7.47 -5.43 6.22
N ARG A 167 7.72 -4.24 6.80
CA ARG A 167 8.25 -4.11 8.16
C ARG A 167 7.31 -4.73 9.18
N TRP A 168 6.03 -4.38 9.09
CA TRP A 168 5.02 -4.97 9.96
C TRP A 168 4.93 -6.48 9.80
N CYS A 169 4.93 -6.98 8.56
CA CYS A 169 4.90 -8.43 8.30
C CYS A 169 6.12 -9.14 8.90
N ALA A 170 7.31 -8.55 8.75
CA ALA A 170 8.54 -9.12 9.28
C ALA A 170 8.54 -9.17 10.81
N ASP A 171 8.06 -8.13 11.47
CA ASP A 171 7.92 -8.08 12.92
C ASP A 171 6.83 -9.05 13.41
N ALA A 172 5.70 -9.14 12.70
CA ALA A 172 4.59 -10.04 13.03
C ALA A 172 4.93 -11.53 12.85
N LEU A 173 5.86 -11.85 11.94
CA LEU A 173 6.35 -13.21 11.66
C LEU A 173 7.65 -13.55 12.40
N ASP A 174 8.17 -12.63 13.21
CA ASP A 174 9.47 -12.74 13.89
C ASP A 174 10.61 -13.19 12.95
N LEU A 175 10.72 -12.51 11.80
CA LEU A 175 11.75 -12.86 10.83
C LEU A 175 13.17 -12.59 11.37
N PRO A 176 14.19 -13.35 10.91
CA PRO A 176 15.57 -13.12 11.29
C PRO A 176 16.05 -11.67 11.06
N ALA A 177 16.96 -11.20 11.93
CA ALA A 177 17.44 -9.82 11.90
C ALA A 177 18.14 -9.44 10.58
N ASP A 178 18.83 -10.39 9.93
CA ASP A 178 19.48 -10.18 8.64
C ASP A 178 18.46 -10.01 7.49
N VAL A 179 17.33 -10.71 7.55
CA VAL A 179 16.21 -10.55 6.62
C VAL A 179 15.58 -9.19 6.83
N ARG A 180 15.39 -8.80 8.10
CA ARG A 180 14.86 -7.49 8.47
C ARG A 180 15.75 -6.35 7.96
N SER A 181 17.06 -6.38 8.22
CA SER A 181 17.97 -5.31 7.76
C SER A 181 18.00 -5.19 6.23
N ARG A 182 18.07 -6.31 5.50
CA ARG A 182 18.12 -6.27 4.02
C ARG A 182 16.87 -5.68 3.37
N LEU A 183 15.70 -5.94 3.93
CA LEU A 183 14.42 -5.53 3.33
C LEU A 183 13.89 -4.19 3.85
N LEU A 184 14.29 -3.77 5.05
CA LEU A 184 13.51 -2.81 5.85
C LEU A 184 14.28 -1.53 6.20
N ASP A 185 15.51 -1.37 5.71
CA ASP A 185 16.27 -0.14 5.84
C ASP A 185 15.70 0.93 4.88
N GLY A 186 15.34 2.10 5.43
CA GLY A 186 14.84 3.23 4.66
C GLY A 186 13.66 3.97 5.28
N ALA A 187 13.09 4.89 4.50
CA ALA A 187 11.96 5.71 4.89
C ALA A 187 10.69 4.86 5.06
N LEU A 188 9.98 5.10 6.16
CA LEU A 188 8.69 4.51 6.47
C LEU A 188 7.57 5.51 6.16
N CYS A 189 6.39 4.99 5.86
CA CYS A 189 5.21 5.78 5.58
C CYS A 189 4.78 6.51 6.86
N PRO A 190 4.68 7.84 6.84
CA PRO A 190 4.38 8.63 8.03
C PRO A 190 2.97 8.37 8.58
N VAL A 191 2.04 7.90 7.73
CA VAL A 191 0.65 7.63 8.11
C VAL A 191 0.55 6.28 8.83
N THR A 192 0.89 5.20 8.13
CA THR A 192 0.70 3.83 8.62
C THR A 192 1.83 3.34 9.53
N GLY A 193 3.01 3.97 9.47
CA GLY A 193 4.18 3.61 10.26
C GLY A 193 3.99 3.80 11.76
N SER A 194 3.03 4.62 12.16
CA SER A 194 2.62 4.80 13.56
C SER A 194 2.23 3.47 14.25
N GLN A 195 1.72 2.49 13.49
CA GLN A 195 1.30 1.17 13.97
C GLN A 195 2.47 0.23 14.30
N LEU A 196 3.67 0.50 13.80
CA LEU A 196 4.85 -0.33 14.05
C LEU A 196 5.32 -0.25 15.51
N ARG A 197 5.02 0.87 16.19
CA ARG A 197 5.36 1.09 17.61
C ARG A 197 4.66 0.12 18.57
N ASN A 198 3.64 -0.59 18.09
CA ASN A 198 2.91 -1.58 18.88
C ASN A 198 3.61 -2.95 18.95
N TYR A 199 4.70 -3.14 18.19
CA TYR A 199 5.42 -4.42 18.06
C TYR A 199 6.86 -4.37 18.55
N THR A 200 7.35 -3.22 19.02
CA THR A 200 8.58 -3.17 19.81
C THR A 200 8.32 -3.86 21.14
N VAL A 201 8.57 -5.17 21.18
CA VAL A 201 8.82 -5.90 22.41
C VAL A 201 9.91 -5.13 23.14
N SER A 202 9.65 -4.74 24.38
CA SER A 202 10.69 -4.17 25.24
C SER A 202 11.79 -5.21 25.38
N ASP A 203 13.00 -4.89 24.93
CA ASP A 203 14.23 -5.62 25.27
C ASP A 203 14.45 -5.63 26.79
#